data_AF-A0A8T4YWI7-F1
#
_entry.id   AF-A0A8T4YWI7-F1
#
_cell.length_a   1.000
_cell.length_b   1.000
_cell.length_c   1.000
_cell.angle_alpha   90.00
_cell.angle_beta   90.00
_cell.angle_gamma   90.00
#
_symmetry.space_group_name_H-M   'P 1'
#
loop_
_entity.id
_entity.type
_entity.pdbx_description
1 polymer ?
#
loop_
_entity_poly.entity_id
_entity_poly.type
_entity_poly.pdbx_seq_one_letter_code
_entity_poly.pdbx_strand_id
1 'polypeptide(L)'
;DTTPPTLNILQPTGGSTVSKIIEITAEATDESGISKVEFYINNKLAATDNTEPYTYRWNTRSVKDGWHTITVKAYDNAGNTAQASIKIQVSNRK
;
A
#
# COMPACT_ATOMS: atom_id res chain seq x y z
N ASP A 1 -13.91 -20.37 2.17
CA ASP A 1 -12.52 -20.07 2.50
C ASP A 1 -12.48 -19.35 3.83
N THR A 2 -11.51 -19.67 4.68
CA THR A 2 -11.26 -19.03 5.99
C THR A 2 -9.79 -18.63 6.16
N THR A 3 -8.99 -18.76 5.10
CA THR A 3 -7.56 -18.45 5.10
C THR A 3 -7.41 -16.98 4.73
N PRO A 4 -6.70 -16.16 5.53
CA PRO A 4 -6.39 -14.79 5.13
C PRO A 4 -5.40 -14.75 3.96
N PRO A 5 -5.47 -13.72 3.09
CA PRO A 5 -4.46 -13.49 2.07
C PRO A 5 -3.03 -13.42 2.60
N THR A 6 -2.07 -13.80 1.78
CA THR A 6 -0.70 -13.33 1.93
C THR A 6 -0.58 -11.94 1.29
N LEU A 7 0.18 -11.02 1.91
CA LEU A 7 0.32 -9.65 1.45
C LEU A 7 1.73 -9.13 1.70
N ASN A 8 2.34 -8.55 0.68
CA ASN A 8 3.64 -7.90 0.76
C ASN A 8 3.63 -6.53 0.04
N ILE A 9 4.34 -5.55 0.59
CA ILE A 9 4.58 -4.27 -0.07
C ILE A 9 5.93 -4.36 -0.77
N LEU A 10 5.92 -4.37 -2.10
CA LEU A 10 7.12 -4.51 -2.92
C LEU A 10 7.90 -3.19 -3.01
N GLN A 11 7.17 -2.09 -3.21
CA GLN A 11 7.72 -0.75 -3.29
C GLN A 11 6.76 0.28 -2.68
N PRO A 12 7.27 1.36 -2.08
CA PRO A 12 8.67 1.54 -1.67
C PRO A 12 9.06 0.56 -0.54
N THR A 13 10.34 0.42 -0.22
CA THR A 13 10.78 -0.35 0.95
C THR A 13 10.73 0.50 2.22
N GLY A 14 10.56 -0.16 3.37
CA GLY A 14 10.61 0.51 4.67
C GLY A 14 11.93 1.26 4.89
N GLY A 15 11.85 2.48 5.42
CA GLY A 15 12.98 3.36 5.67
C GLY A 15 13.43 4.18 4.45
N SER A 16 12.89 3.94 3.26
CA SER A 16 13.24 4.70 2.07
C SER A 16 12.87 6.18 2.19
N THR A 17 13.66 7.04 1.52
CA THR A 17 13.34 8.44 1.32
C THR A 17 12.76 8.63 -0.08
N VAL A 18 11.60 9.29 -0.16
CA VAL A 18 10.85 9.49 -1.40
C VAL A 18 10.54 10.96 -1.64
N SER A 19 10.27 11.31 -2.90
CA SER A 19 9.89 12.67 -3.29
C SER A 19 9.05 12.66 -4.58
N LYS A 20 8.37 13.78 -4.84
CA LYS A 20 7.57 14.01 -6.06
C LYS A 20 6.40 13.03 -6.25
N ILE A 21 6.58 12.00 -7.06
CA ILE A 21 5.56 11.00 -7.35
C ILE A 21 6.26 9.66 -7.20
N ILE A 22 5.68 8.80 -6.36
CA ILE A 22 6.11 7.41 -6.25
C ILE A 22 4.99 6.48 -6.62
N GLU A 23 5.36 5.26 -6.98
CA GLU A 23 4.44 4.15 -7.09
C GLU A 23 4.56 3.28 -5.84
N ILE A 24 3.43 2.96 -5.24
CA ILE A 24 3.32 1.96 -4.18
C ILE A 24 2.80 0.71 -4.85
N THR A 25 3.55 -0.38 -4.77
CA THR A 25 3.22 -1.67 -5.39
C THR A 25 3.07 -2.71 -4.31
N ALA A 26 1.98 -3.47 -4.36
CA ALA A 26 1.71 -4.57 -3.45
C ALA A 26 1.45 -5.86 -4.22
N GLU A 27 1.82 -6.97 -3.60
CA GLU A 27 1.51 -8.31 -4.05
C GLU A 27 0.62 -8.96 -3.00
N ALA A 28 -0.53 -9.48 -3.42
CA ALA A 28 -1.46 -10.18 -2.56
C ALA A 28 -1.90 -11.46 -3.24
N THR A 29 -1.90 -12.58 -2.52
CA THR A 29 -2.38 -13.86 -3.06
C THR A 29 -3.20 -14.61 -2.03
N ASP A 30 -4.24 -15.30 -2.49
CA ASP A 30 -5.12 -16.14 -1.71
C ASP A 30 -5.73 -17.23 -2.60
N GLU A 31 -6.10 -18.39 -2.05
CA GLU A 31 -6.70 -19.49 -2.82
C GLU A 31 -8.07 -19.12 -3.40
N SER A 32 -8.87 -18.30 -2.69
CA SER A 32 -10.13 -17.78 -3.19
C SER A 32 -9.99 -16.59 -4.14
N GLY A 33 -8.77 -16.09 -4.33
CA GLY A 33 -8.47 -14.87 -5.07
C GLY A 33 -8.74 -13.59 -4.26
N ILE A 34 -8.18 -12.49 -4.74
CA ILE A 34 -8.25 -11.18 -4.07
C ILE A 34 -9.37 -10.35 -4.69
N SER A 35 -10.24 -9.79 -3.84
CA SER A 35 -11.36 -8.93 -4.27
C SER A 35 -10.95 -7.46 -4.41
N LYS A 36 -10.08 -6.98 -3.51
CA LYS A 36 -9.51 -5.63 -3.54
C LYS A 36 -8.28 -5.48 -2.65
N VAL A 37 -7.48 -4.48 -2.97
CA VAL A 37 -6.38 -3.96 -2.16
C VAL A 37 -6.59 -2.47 -1.90
N GLU A 38 -6.52 -2.08 -0.64
CA GLU A 38 -6.65 -0.70 -0.19
C GLU A 38 -5.30 -0.14 0.26
N PHE A 39 -4.97 1.06 -0.19
CA PHE A 39 -3.76 1.79 0.15
C PHE A 39 -4.11 2.96 1.07
N TYR A 40 -3.41 3.04 2.19
CA TYR A 40 -3.60 4.05 3.22
C TYR A 40 -2.30 4.83 3.46
N ILE A 41 -2.43 6.14 3.60
CA ILE A 41 -1.33 7.03 4.02
C ILE A 41 -1.70 7.64 5.38
N ASN A 42 -0.90 7.36 6.41
CA ASN A 42 -1.17 7.81 7.79
C ASN A 42 -2.61 7.49 8.24
N ASN A 43 -3.02 6.23 8.05
CA ASN A 43 -4.36 5.70 8.37
C ASN A 43 -5.53 6.32 7.58
N LYS A 44 -5.27 7.16 6.57
CA LYS A 44 -6.30 7.67 5.67
C LYS A 44 -6.30 6.88 4.37
N LEU A 45 -7.45 6.33 3.99
CA LEU A 45 -7.63 5.66 2.70
C LEU A 45 -7.28 6.63 1.56
N ALA A 46 -6.35 6.22 0.72
CA ALA A 46 -5.83 7.00 -0.39
C ALA A 46 -6.25 6.42 -1.75
N ALA A 47 -6.29 5.09 -1.86
CA ALA A 47 -6.74 4.40 -3.07
C ALA A 47 -7.28 3.01 -2.76
N THR A 48 -8.08 2.49 -3.68
CA THR A 48 -8.48 1.07 -3.74
C THR A 48 -8.18 0.59 -5.15
N ASP A 49 -7.57 -0.57 -5.27
CA ASP A 49 -7.30 -1.26 -6.52
C ASP A 49 -7.95 -2.65 -6.48
N ASN A 50 -8.65 -3.00 -7.55
CA ASN A 50 -9.40 -4.25 -7.66
C ASN A 50 -8.76 -5.23 -8.66
N THR A 51 -7.64 -4.85 -9.28
CA THR A 51 -7.03 -5.60 -10.38
C THR A 51 -5.53 -5.66 -10.23
N GLU A 52 -4.95 -6.85 -10.43
CA GLU A 52 -3.50 -6.99 -10.49
C GLU A 52 -2.93 -6.38 -11.79
N PRO A 53 -1.74 -5.75 -11.73
CA PRO A 53 -0.90 -5.55 -10.53
C PRO A 53 -1.44 -4.43 -9.60
N TYR A 54 -1.49 -4.69 -8.29
CA TYR A 54 -2.01 -3.70 -7.33
C TYR A 54 -1.05 -2.53 -7.14
N THR A 55 -1.48 -1.35 -7.59
CA THR A 55 -0.62 -0.16 -7.57
C THR A 55 -1.35 1.10 -7.12
N TYR A 56 -0.59 2.02 -6.53
CA TYR A 56 -1.06 3.37 -6.25
C TYR A 56 0.04 4.40 -6.52
N ARG A 57 -0.23 5.30 -7.47
CA ARG A 57 0.64 6.45 -7.77
C ARG A 57 0.37 7.58 -6.78
N TRP A 58 1.23 7.71 -5.79
CA TRP A 58 1.12 8.74 -4.75
C TRP A 58 1.96 9.98 -5.09
N ASN A 59 1.27 11.12 -5.25
CA ASN A 59 1.91 12.42 -5.41
C ASN A 59 2.24 13.04 -4.04
N THR A 60 3.52 13.10 -3.71
CA THR A 60 4.05 13.63 -2.45
C THR A 60 4.41 15.12 -2.52
N ARG A 61 4.29 15.80 -3.67
CA ARG A 61 4.76 17.20 -3.84
C ARG A 61 4.17 18.20 -2.85
N SER A 62 2.91 18.02 -2.45
CA SER A 62 2.21 18.86 -1.47
C SER A 62 2.10 18.20 -0.09
N VAL A 63 2.67 17.00 0.07
CA VAL A 63 2.71 16.29 1.35
C VAL A 63 3.81 16.91 2.21
N LYS A 64 3.52 17.10 3.50
CA LYS A 64 4.47 17.61 4.48
C LYS A 64 5.70 16.68 4.55
N ASP A 65 6.90 17.25 4.54
CA ASP A 65 8.12 16.45 4.73
C ASP A 65 8.14 15.79 6.12
N GLY A 66 8.74 14.60 6.21
CA GLY A 66 8.84 13.82 7.44
C GLY A 66 8.45 12.36 7.25
N TRP A 67 8.23 11.66 8.36
CA TRP A 67 7.84 10.26 8.34
C TRP A 67 6.36 10.06 8.03
N HIS A 68 6.07 9.16 7.10
CA HIS A 68 4.73 8.70 6.74
C HIS A 68 4.65 7.19 6.88
N THR A 69 3.50 6.69 7.31
CA THR A 69 3.18 5.26 7.30
C THR A 69 2.34 4.95 6.08
N ILE A 70 2.82 4.02 5.25
CA ILE A 70 2.04 3.40 4.20
C ILE A 70 1.50 2.10 4.77
N THR A 71 0.19 1.91 4.68
CA THR A 71 -0.49 0.68 5.05
C THR A 71 -1.22 0.15 3.83
N VAL A 72 -1.06 -1.12 3.55
CA VAL A 72 -1.81 -1.82 2.50
C VAL A 72 -2.67 -2.88 3.16
N LYS A 73 -3.92 -3.01 2.71
CA LYS A 73 -4.86 -4.01 3.21
C LYS A 73 -5.49 -4.76 2.04
N ALA A 74 -5.30 -6.07 1.99
CA ALA A 74 -5.91 -6.95 1.00
C ALA A 74 -7.17 -7.61 1.57
N TYR A 75 -8.13 -7.85 0.70
CA TYR A 75 -9.39 -8.53 0.97
C TYR A 75 -9.53 -9.66 -0.04
N ASP A 76 -9.83 -10.87 0.40
CA ASP A 76 -10.17 -11.97 -0.50
C ASP A 76 -11.66 -11.94 -0.92
N ASN A 77 -12.09 -12.93 -1.69
CA ASN A 77 -13.49 -13.09 -2.10
C ASN A 77 -14.40 -13.70 -1.01
N ALA A 78 -13.83 -14.24 0.07
CA ALA A 78 -14.55 -14.83 1.19
C ALA A 78 -14.74 -13.88 2.39
N GLY A 79 -14.14 -12.69 2.34
CA GLY A 79 -14.20 -11.67 3.38
C GLY A 79 -13.04 -11.70 4.38
N ASN A 80 -12.01 -12.55 4.20
CA ASN A 80 -10.80 -12.49 5.03
C ASN A 80 -9.91 -11.34 4.57
N THR A 81 -9.06 -10.86 5.48
CA THR A 81 -8.20 -9.69 5.23
C THR A 81 -6.81 -9.89 5.77
N ALA A 82 -5.84 -9.30 5.07
CA ALA A 82 -4.46 -9.17 5.54
C ALA A 82 -3.99 -7.72 5.43
N GLN A 83 -3.04 -7.33 6.28
CA GLN A 83 -2.51 -5.97 6.31
C GLN A 83 -1.00 -5.98 6.44
N ALA A 84 -0.33 -5.13 5.66
CA ALA A 84 1.10 -4.85 5.75
C ALA A 84 1.32 -3.35 5.95
N SER A 85 2.41 -2.96 6.60
CA SER A 85 2.74 -1.54 6.81
C SER A 85 4.23 -1.29 6.78
N ILE A 86 4.61 -0.19 6.16
CA ILE A 86 5.98 0.32 6.12
C ILE A 86 6.00 1.79 6.49
N LYS A 87 7.12 2.24 7.02
CA LYS A 87 7.36 3.65 7.35
C LYS A 87 8.40 4.21 6.38
N ILE A 88 8.13 5.35 5.77
CA ILE A 88 8.98 5.99 4.75
C ILE A 88 9.13 7.48 5.05
N GLN A 89 10.20 8.09 4.57
CA GLN A 89 10.45 9.52 4.75
C GLN A 89 10.13 10.29 3.46
N VAL A 90 9.22 11.26 3.54
CA VAL A 90 8.99 12.21 2.45
C VAL A 90 9.97 13.37 2.62
N SER A 91 10.72 13.70 1.56
CA SER A 91 11.60 14.86 1.50
C SER A 91 11.49 15.54 0.14
N ASN A 92 10.67 16.59 0.04
CA ASN A 92 10.48 17.35 -1.19
C ASN A 92 11.44 18.54 -1.33
N ARG A 93 12.13 18.91 -0.26
CA ARG A 93 13.21 19.90 -0.29
C ARG A 93 14.49 19.21 -0.75
N LYS A 94 15.07 19.73 -1.83
CA LYS A 94 16.49 19.52 -2.15
C LYS A 94 17.29 20.65 -1.52
#